data_AF-A0A1F2ZNF8-F1
#
_entry.id   AF-A0A1F2ZNF8-F1
#
_cell.length_a   1.000
_cell.length_b   1.000
_cell.length_c   1.000
_cell.angle_alpha   90.00
_cell.angle_beta   90.00
_cell.angle_gamma   90.00
#
_symmetry.space_group_name_H-M   'P 1'
#
loop_
_entity.id
_entity.type
_entity.pdbx_description
1 polymer ?
#
loop_
_entity_poly.entity_id
_entity_poly.type
_entity_poly.pdbx_seq_one_letter_code
_entity_poly.pdbx_strand_id
1 'polypeptide(L)'
;MQETALEVAKNYDTLKYIGIGLCSIGMAGAAIAIGNIFGSFFNSLARNPSAAPKIEKYIYIAVGLAEAMGIFAVLLAFMIMFK
;
A
#
# COMPACT_ATOMS: atom_id res chain seq x y z
N MET A 1 -17.17 32.68 -20.95
CA MET A 1 -16.94 31.33 -21.52
C MET A 1 -15.53 30.81 -21.22
N GLN A 2 -14.46 31.63 -21.31
CA GLN A 2 -13.13 31.24 -20.82
C GLN A 2 -13.02 31.11 -19.29
N GLU A 3 -13.75 31.94 -18.53
CA GLU A 3 -13.71 31.95 -17.07
C GLU A 3 -14.29 30.66 -16.45
N THR A 4 -15.41 30.17 -17.00
CA THR A 4 -16.02 28.90 -16.62
C THR A 4 -15.14 27.69 -16.94
N ALA A 5 -14.39 27.72 -18.05
CA ALA A 5 -13.45 26.65 -18.38
C ALA A 5 -12.27 26.58 -17.39
N LEU A 6 -11.80 27.74 -16.90
CA LEU A 6 -10.70 27.83 -15.93
C LEU A 6 -11.13 27.35 -14.53
N GLU A 7 -12.35 27.68 -14.12
CA GLU A 7 -12.94 27.24 -12.84
C GLU A 7 -13.14 25.73 -12.82
N VAL A 8 -13.64 25.17 -13.92
CA VAL A 8 -13.79 23.73 -14.11
C VAL A 8 -12.42 23.02 -14.07
N ALA A 9 -11.39 23.57 -14.74
CA ALA A 9 -10.03 23.03 -14.68
C ALA A 9 -9.46 22.99 -13.25
N LYS A 10 -9.63 24.07 -12.47
CA LYS A 10 -9.23 24.12 -11.05
C LYS A 10 -9.92 23.06 -10.19
N ASN A 11 -11.20 22.79 -10.44
CA ASN A 11 -11.94 21.76 -9.72
C ASN A 11 -11.42 20.35 -10.03
N TYR A 12 -11.04 20.08 -11.28
CA TYR A 12 -10.42 18.81 -11.66
C TYR A 12 -9.08 18.58 -10.97
N ASP A 13 -8.21 19.59 -10.92
CA ASP A 13 -6.91 19.48 -10.22
C ASP A 13 -7.09 19.23 -8.72
N THR A 14 -8.07 19.89 -8.10
CA THR A 14 -8.39 19.68 -6.68
C THR A 14 -8.83 18.23 -6.41
N LEU A 15 -9.68 17.67 -7.28
CA LEU A 15 -10.12 16.27 -7.15
C LEU A 15 -8.98 15.27 -7.35
N LYS A 16 -8.00 15.56 -8.22
CA LYS A 16 -6.80 14.71 -8.37
C LYS A 16 -6.03 14.58 -7.06
N TYR A 17 -5.79 15.68 -6.35
CA TYR A 17 -5.07 15.65 -5.07
C TYR A 17 -5.83 14.87 -3.98
N ILE A 18 -7.16 14.97 -3.95
CA ILE A 18 -7.99 14.15 -3.05
C ILE A 18 -7.85 12.66 -3.40
N GLY A 19 -7.91 12.31 -4.69
CA GLY A 19 -7.69 10.94 -5.16
C GLY A 19 -6.33 10.38 -4.76
N ILE A 20 -5.26 11.16 -4.94
CA ILE A 20 -3.90 10.79 -4.51
C ILE A 20 -3.85 10.57 -2.98
N GLY A 21 -4.49 11.45 -2.20
CA GLY A 21 -4.60 11.30 -0.76
C GLY A 21 -5.29 10.00 -0.36
N LEU A 22 -6.38 9.62 -1.04
CA LEU A 22 -7.09 8.37 -0.77
C LEU A 22 -6.25 7.12 -1.09
N CYS A 23 -5.37 7.16 -2.10
CA CYS A 23 -4.45 6.06 -2.39
C CYS A 23 -3.52 5.74 -1.20
N SER A 24 -3.18 6.72 -0.36
CA SER A 24 -2.34 6.49 0.83
C SER A 24 -2.98 5.53 1.85
N ILE A 25 -4.32 5.47 1.90
CA ILE A 25 -5.06 4.53 2.76
C ILE A 25 -4.78 3.08 2.32
N GLY A 26 -4.60 2.84 1.01
CA GLY A 26 -4.19 1.54 0.48
C GLY A 26 -2.82 1.08 1.01
N MET A 27 -1.88 2.02 1.19
CA MET A 27 -0.56 1.73 1.78
C MET A 27 -0.67 1.35 3.26
N ALA A 28 -1.57 1.97 4.00
CA ALA A 28 -1.82 1.62 5.40
C ALA A 28 -2.25 0.15 5.56
N GLY A 29 -3.04 -0.38 4.61
CA GLY A 29 -3.40 -1.79 4.56
C GLY A 29 -2.19 -2.72 4.45
N ALA A 30 -1.20 -2.38 3.62
CA ALA A 30 0.05 -3.14 3.50
C ALA A 30 0.86 -3.11 4.81
N ALA A 31 0.97 -1.95 5.47
CA ALA A 31 1.65 -1.83 6.75
C ALA A 31 1.01 -2.71 7.85
N ILE A 32 -0.33 -2.72 7.92
CA ILE A 32 -1.08 -3.59 8.84
C ILE A 32 -0.83 -5.07 8.53
N ALA A 33 -0.85 -5.45 7.25
CA ALA A 33 -0.61 -6.83 6.84
C ALA A 33 0.79 -7.31 7.26
N ILE A 34 1.83 -6.50 7.03
CA ILE A 34 3.22 -6.82 7.41
C ILE A 34 3.35 -6.96 8.92
N GLY A 35 2.76 -6.05 9.69
CA GLY A 35 2.75 -6.13 11.15
C GLY A 35 2.13 -7.44 11.65
N ASN A 36 1.02 -7.86 11.05
CA ASN A 36 0.35 -9.12 11.38
C ASN A 36 1.16 -10.36 10.96
N ILE A 37 1.80 -10.34 9.79
CA ILE A 37 2.63 -11.44 9.29
C ILE A 37 3.82 -11.66 10.23
N PHE A 38 4.60 -10.62 10.49
CA PHE A 38 5.77 -10.73 11.36
C PHE A 38 5.40 -10.96 12.83
N GLY A 39 4.32 -10.35 13.32
CA GLY A 39 3.81 -10.61 14.66
C GLY A 39 3.45 -12.09 14.86
N SER A 40 2.78 -12.69 13.89
CA SER A 40 2.46 -14.13 13.92
C SER A 40 3.70 -14.99 13.81
N PHE A 41 4.65 -14.62 12.94
CA PHE A 41 5.91 -15.34 12.80
C PHE A 41 6.71 -15.41 14.09
N PHE A 42 6.95 -14.28 14.75
CA PHE A 42 7.73 -14.26 15.98
C PHE A 42 7.04 -15.03 17.10
N ASN A 43 5.70 -14.97 17.18
CA ASN A 43 4.93 -15.79 18.11
C ASN A 43 5.09 -17.30 17.83
N SER A 44 5.09 -17.71 16.56
CA SER A 44 5.34 -19.11 16.17
C SER A 44 6.78 -19.54 16.47
N LEU A 45 7.76 -18.67 16.17
CA LEU A 45 9.17 -18.94 16.37
C LEU A 45 9.54 -19.03 17.85
N ALA A 46 8.98 -18.15 18.70
CA ALA A 46 9.17 -18.19 20.14
C ALA A 46 8.66 -19.50 20.77
N ARG A 47 7.61 -20.10 20.19
CA ARG A 47 7.06 -21.39 20.64
C ARG A 47 7.81 -22.60 20.09
N ASN A 48 8.37 -22.50 18.88
CA ASN A 48 9.14 -23.58 18.28
C ASN A 48 10.28 -23.04 17.40
N PRO A 49 11.46 -22.76 17.99
CA PRO A 49 12.61 -22.24 17.25
C PRO A 49 13.11 -23.18 16.14
N SER A 50 12.93 -24.50 16.30
CA SER A 50 13.38 -25.49 15.31
C SER A 50 12.61 -25.42 13.97
N ALA A 51 11.45 -24.76 13.95
CA ALA A 51 10.64 -24.60 12.74
C ALA A 51 11.09 -23.42 11.86
N ALA A 52 12.00 -22.56 12.32
CA ALA A 52 12.45 -21.36 11.59
C ALA A 52 12.84 -21.64 10.13
N PRO A 53 13.70 -22.63 9.83
CA PRO A 53 14.19 -22.87 8.47
C PRO A 53 13.07 -23.23 7.48
N LYS A 54 11.99 -23.84 7.99
CA LYS A 54 10.84 -24.22 7.18
C LYS A 54 9.91 -23.03 6.92
N ILE A 55 9.74 -22.15 7.91
CA ILE A 55 8.75 -21.06 7.88
C ILE A 55 9.32 -19.80 7.22
N GLU A 56 10.61 -19.49 7.42
CA GLU A 56 11.25 -18.27 6.90
C GLU A 56 11.09 -18.11 5.39
N LYS A 57 11.22 -19.19 4.61
CA LYS A 57 11.02 -19.16 3.15
C LYS A 57 9.63 -18.66 2.76
N TYR A 58 8.59 -19.09 3.47
CA TYR A 58 7.21 -18.70 3.15
C TYR A 58 6.89 -17.27 3.58
N ILE A 59 7.61 -16.73 4.56
CA ILE A 59 7.42 -15.36 5.02
C ILE A 59 7.85 -14.34 4.00
N TYR A 60 9.02 -14.51 3.38
CA TYR A 60 9.47 -13.57 2.36
C TYR A 60 8.49 -13.52 1.17
N ILE A 61 7.86 -14.65 0.85
CA ILE A 61 6.78 -14.70 -0.15
C ILE A 61 5.55 -13.93 0.34
N ALA A 62 5.08 -14.20 1.56
CA ALA A 62 3.91 -13.53 2.13
C ALA A 62 4.09 -12.01 2.25
N VAL A 63 5.26 -11.57 2.74
CA VAL A 63 5.62 -10.14 2.83
C VAL A 63 5.72 -9.52 1.45
N GLY A 64 6.33 -10.22 0.48
CA GLY A 64 6.39 -9.76 -0.91
C GLY A 64 5.01 -9.55 -1.53
N LEU A 65 4.06 -10.45 -1.28
CA LEU A 65 2.67 -10.27 -1.73
C LEU A 65 1.97 -9.11 -1.01
N ALA A 66 2.20 -8.94 0.29
CA ALA A 66 1.64 -7.82 1.05
C ALA A 66 2.16 -6.47 0.54
N GLU A 67 3.47 -6.36 0.29
CA GLU A 67 4.12 -5.18 -0.27
C GLU A 67 3.67 -4.89 -1.71
N ALA A 68 3.44 -5.91 -2.54
CA ALA A 68 2.95 -5.70 -3.89
C ALA A 68 1.63 -4.89 -3.92
N MET A 69 0.74 -5.12 -2.95
CA MET A 69 -0.49 -4.35 -2.80
C MET A 69 -0.22 -2.90 -2.39
N GLY A 70 0.75 -2.67 -1.50
CA GLY A 70 1.20 -1.33 -1.13
C GLY A 70 1.81 -0.56 -2.31
N ILE A 71 2.68 -1.22 -3.08
CA ILE A 71 3.29 -0.66 -4.29
C ILE A 71 2.24 -0.36 -5.35
N PHE A 72 1.21 -1.19 -5.52
CA PHE A 72 0.09 -0.87 -6.42
C PHE A 72 -0.66 0.40 -6.01
N ALA A 73 -0.83 0.65 -4.71
CA ALA A 73 -1.42 1.90 -4.23
C ALA A 73 -0.53 3.13 -4.57
N VAL A 74 0.80 3.00 -4.42
CA VAL A 74 1.77 4.03 -4.85
C VAL A 74 1.71 4.24 -6.36
N LEU A 75 1.65 3.16 -7.14
CA LEU A 75 1.56 3.20 -8.59
C LEU A 75 0.33 3.98 -9.04
N LEU A 76 -0.84 3.70 -8.45
CA LEU A 76 -2.08 4.42 -8.75
C LEU A 76 -1.96 5.91 -8.40
N ALA A 77 -1.34 6.24 -7.27
CA ALA A 77 -1.09 7.64 -6.89
C ALA A 77 -0.22 8.35 -7.93
N PHE A 78 0.85 7.73 -8.41
CA PHE A 78 1.69 8.29 -9.48
C PHE A 78 0.95 8.39 -10.82
N MET A 79 0.10 7.41 -11.14
CA MET A 79 -0.73 7.48 -12.34
C MET A 79 -1.72 8.66 -12.29
N ILE A 80 -2.29 8.98 -11.13
CA ILE A 80 -3.19 10.14 -10.99
C ILE A 80 -2.40 11.46 -10.98
N MET A 81 -1.17 11.45 -10.45
CA MET A 81 -0.32 12.64 -10.36
C MET A 81 0.24 13.10 -11.72
N PHE A 82 0.68 12.16 -12.56
CA PHE A 82 1.37 12.48 -13.82
C PHE A 82 0.49 12.39 -15.06
N LYS A 83 -0.78 12.00 -14.91
CA LYS A 83 -1.75 11.86 -16.00
C LYS A 83 -2.91 12.82 -15.79
#